data_AF-A0A2E0EXB8-F1
#
_entry.id   AF-A0A2E0EXB8-F1
#
_cell.length_a   1.000
_cell.length_b   1.000
_cell.length_c   1.000
_cell.angle_alpha   90.00
_cell.angle_beta   90.00
_cell.angle_gamma   90.00
#
_symmetry.space_group_name_H-M   'P 1'
#
loop_
_entity.id
_entity.type
_entity.pdbx_description
1 polymer ?
#
loop_
_entity_poly.entity_id
_entity_poly.type
_entity_poly.pdbx_seq_one_letter_code
_entity_poly.pdbx_strand_id
1 'polypeptide(L)'
;MNIFKWLQLELRNRYISYMLNPSNQKKIRLKREQKRQKEQRPHTVYYFHQVNDPYSHLCAQLLKPLNDEYDINLVPLVVGQPPESSTPEPQMYHQHSVEDAAMIAPYFNLDFKPLTNEIDNETIRLAQSILINSPTELFADNAVKVGEFIWSKNSDALKNMNAKDSLMNEDTLSEILEKNDATRKKMGHYFGGVFAYEGECYWAIDRLPYLEKRLH
;
A
#
# COMPACT_ATOMS: atom_id res chain seq x y z
N MET A 1 -4.83 -0.91 -42.89
CA MET A 1 -4.57 -1.54 -41.58
C MET A 1 -3.20 -2.22 -41.65
N ASN A 2 -2.24 -1.83 -40.82
CA ASN A 2 -0.85 -2.30 -40.92
C ASN A 2 -0.74 -3.73 -40.37
N ILE A 3 -0.38 -4.71 -41.21
CA ILE A 3 -0.36 -6.14 -40.85
C ILE A 3 0.62 -6.45 -39.71
N PHE A 4 1.71 -5.69 -39.60
CA PHE A 4 2.66 -5.79 -38.49
C PHE A 4 2.04 -5.31 -37.18
N LYS A 5 1.26 -4.22 -37.22
CA LYS A 5 0.52 -3.72 -36.05
C LYS A 5 -0.54 -4.72 -35.59
N TRP A 6 -1.23 -5.37 -36.54
CA TRP A 6 -2.18 -6.44 -36.23
C TRP A 6 -1.50 -7.65 -35.59
N LEU A 7 -0.37 -8.12 -36.15
CA LEU A 7 0.38 -9.25 -35.59
C LEU A 7 0.89 -8.96 -34.17
N GLN A 8 1.40 -7.75 -33.92
CA GLN A 8 1.82 -7.32 -32.58
C GLN A 8 0.67 -7.32 -31.58
N LEU A 9 -0.51 -6.84 -31.98
CA LEU A 9 -1.71 -6.86 -31.14
C LEU A 9 -2.16 -8.29 -30.85
N GLU A 10 -2.10 -9.18 -31.83
CA GLU A 10 -2.50 -10.58 -31.65
C GLU A 10 -1.56 -11.33 -30.71
N LEU A 11 -0.24 -11.12 -30.85
CA LEU A 11 0.75 -11.67 -29.92
C LEU A 11 0.53 -11.13 -28.50
N ARG A 12 0.26 -9.83 -28.36
CA ARG A 12 -0.07 -9.22 -27.07
C ARG A 12 -1.35 -9.84 -26.48
N ASN A 13 -2.40 -10.01 -27.27
CA ASN A 13 -3.66 -10.61 -26.82
C ASN A 13 -3.44 -12.04 -26.32
N ARG A 14 -2.72 -12.87 -27.08
CA ARG A 14 -2.42 -14.25 -26.65
C ARG A 14 -1.59 -14.29 -25.37
N TYR A 15 -0.62 -13.39 -25.23
CA TYR A 15 0.17 -13.25 -24.01
C TYR A 15 -0.68 -12.82 -22.80
N ILE A 16 -1.53 -11.81 -22.96
CA ILE A 16 -2.45 -11.36 -21.91
C ILE A 16 -3.42 -12.48 -21.52
N SER A 17 -4.04 -13.16 -22.48
CA SER A 17 -4.92 -14.30 -22.23
C SER A 17 -4.21 -15.44 -21.49
N TYR A 18 -2.93 -15.69 -21.81
CA TYR A 18 -2.12 -16.66 -21.09
C TYR A 18 -1.84 -16.22 -19.64
N MET A 19 -1.50 -14.95 -19.41
CA MET A 19 -1.21 -14.41 -18.07
C MET A 19 -2.45 -14.28 -17.18
N LEU A 20 -3.61 -13.97 -17.78
CA LEU A 20 -4.88 -13.85 -17.07
C LEU A 20 -5.57 -15.20 -16.86
N ASN A 21 -5.07 -16.29 -17.44
CA ASN A 21 -5.64 -17.61 -17.23
C ASN A 21 -5.46 -18.05 -15.76
N PRO A 22 -6.54 -18.32 -15.00
CA PRO A 22 -6.46 -18.68 -13.58
C PRO A 22 -5.60 -19.92 -13.31
N SER A 23 -5.58 -20.89 -14.24
CA SER A 23 -4.76 -22.10 -14.11
C SER A 23 -3.27 -21.78 -14.18
N ASN A 24 -2.87 -20.82 -15.01
CA ASN A 24 -1.48 -20.38 -15.12
C ASN A 24 -1.06 -19.57 -13.90
N GLN A 25 -1.91 -18.67 -13.41
CA GLN A 25 -1.67 -17.94 -12.16
C GLN A 25 -1.49 -18.91 -10.98
N LYS A 26 -2.34 -19.92 -10.85
CA LYS A 26 -2.18 -20.97 -9.83
C LYS A 26 -0.84 -21.70 -9.95
N LYS A 27 -0.41 -22.06 -11.16
CA LYS A 27 0.91 -22.68 -11.40
C LYS A 27 2.06 -21.75 -11.01
N ILE A 28 1.97 -20.46 -11.32
CA ILE A 28 2.99 -19.47 -10.94
C ILE A 28 3.06 -19.33 -9.42
N ARG A 29 1.92 -19.22 -8.74
CA ARG A 29 1.84 -19.17 -7.27
C ARG A 29 2.50 -20.38 -6.62
N LEU A 30 2.15 -21.59 -7.07
CA LEU A 30 2.73 -22.83 -6.56
C LEU A 30 4.25 -22.88 -6.76
N LYS A 31 4.75 -22.48 -7.93
CA LYS A 31 6.20 -22.44 -8.19
C LYS A 31 6.94 -21.47 -7.29
N ARG A 32 6.36 -20.29 -7.02
CA ARG A 32 6.96 -19.29 -6.13
C ARG A 32 6.96 -19.77 -4.67
N GLU A 33 5.86 -20.38 -4.24
CA GLU A 33 5.74 -20.94 -2.90
C GLU A 33 6.75 -22.09 -2.68
N GLN A 34 6.87 -23.01 -3.63
CA GLN A 34 7.90 -24.07 -3.60
C GLN A 34 9.31 -23.50 -3.56
N LYS A 35 9.57 -22.42 -4.31
CA LYS A 35 10.87 -21.74 -4.29
C LYS A 35 11.15 -21.11 -2.92
N ARG A 36 10.17 -20.41 -2.32
CA ARG A 36 10.27 -19.85 -0.97
C ARG A 36 10.62 -20.92 0.07
N GLN A 37 9.88 -22.03 0.08
CA GLN A 37 10.10 -23.15 0.99
C GLN A 37 11.48 -23.78 0.81
N LYS A 38 11.90 -23.99 -0.45
CA LYS A 38 13.25 -24.51 -0.76
C LYS A 38 14.36 -23.58 -0.27
N GLU A 39 14.15 -22.27 -0.34
CA GLU A 39 15.06 -21.23 0.15
C GLU A 39 14.91 -20.95 1.65
N GLN A 40 13.99 -21.64 2.34
CA GLN A 40 13.68 -21.46 3.77
C GLN A 40 13.37 -19.99 4.14
N ARG A 41 12.80 -19.24 3.20
CA ARG A 41 12.43 -17.83 3.45
C ARG A 41 11.11 -17.76 4.22
N PRO A 42 10.97 -16.87 5.22
CA PRO A 42 9.68 -16.65 5.90
C PRO A 42 8.66 -16.04 4.93
N HIS A 43 7.40 -15.97 5.35
CA HIS A 43 6.36 -15.25 4.60
C HIS A 43 6.59 -13.74 4.72
N THR A 44 7.40 -13.16 3.83
CA THR A 44 7.65 -11.71 3.82
C THR A 44 6.55 -10.97 3.05
N VAL A 45 5.77 -10.14 3.74
CA VAL A 45 4.74 -9.29 3.15
C VAL A 45 5.23 -7.85 3.15
N TYR A 46 5.41 -7.27 1.97
CA TYR A 46 5.71 -5.84 1.85
C TYR A 46 4.40 -5.05 1.88
N TYR A 47 4.33 -4.01 2.69
CA TYR A 47 3.15 -3.13 2.78
C TYR A 47 3.53 -1.72 2.38
N PHE A 48 2.91 -1.19 1.32
CA PHE A 48 3.14 0.17 0.85
C PHE A 48 2.07 1.10 1.40
N HIS A 49 2.48 1.99 2.31
CA HIS A 49 1.60 2.91 3.02
C HIS A 49 1.74 4.34 2.47
N GLN A 50 0.65 4.92 1.97
CA GLN A 50 0.62 6.33 1.61
C GLN A 50 -0.23 7.09 2.64
N VAL A 51 0.37 8.07 3.32
CA VAL A 51 -0.25 8.71 4.50
C VAL A 51 -1.57 9.44 4.21
N ASN A 52 -1.71 9.98 3.00
CA ASN A 52 -2.91 10.69 2.56
C ASN A 52 -3.81 9.84 1.66
N ASP A 53 -3.63 8.52 1.64
CA ASP A 53 -4.52 7.60 0.94
C ASP A 53 -5.52 6.99 1.95
N PRO A 54 -6.84 7.17 1.76
CA PRO A 54 -7.82 6.66 2.71
C PRO A 54 -7.82 5.12 2.76
N TYR A 55 -7.53 4.43 1.64
CA TYR A 55 -7.40 2.97 1.65
C TYR A 55 -6.18 2.50 2.44
N SER A 56 -5.07 3.25 2.40
CA SER A 56 -3.91 3.00 3.27
C SER A 56 -4.29 3.08 4.74
N HIS A 57 -5.14 4.02 5.14
CA HIS A 57 -5.62 4.12 6.52
C HIS A 57 -6.50 2.92 6.92
N LEU A 58 -7.41 2.47 6.05
CA LEU A 58 -8.20 1.26 6.30
C LEU A 58 -7.30 0.02 6.43
N CYS A 59 -6.33 -0.14 5.53
CA CYS A 59 -5.38 -1.24 5.58
C CYS A 59 -4.51 -1.20 6.86
N ALA A 60 -4.15 -0.01 7.36
CA ALA A 60 -3.34 0.14 8.57
C ALA A 60 -4.00 -0.50 9.80
N GLN A 61 -5.32 -0.38 9.93
CA GLN A 61 -6.11 -0.99 11.00
C GLN A 61 -6.08 -2.53 10.98
N LEU A 62 -5.78 -3.13 9.82
CA LEU A 62 -5.71 -4.58 9.63
C LEU A 62 -4.29 -5.15 9.73
N LEU A 63 -3.25 -4.31 9.80
CA LEU A 63 -1.85 -4.79 9.85
C LEU A 63 -1.56 -5.60 11.11
N LYS A 64 -2.03 -5.12 12.26
CA LYS A 64 -1.81 -5.81 13.54
C LYS A 64 -2.57 -7.16 13.57
N PRO A 65 -3.88 -7.22 13.28
CA PRO A 65 -4.58 -8.50 13.14
C PRO A 65 -3.90 -9.47 12.16
N LEU A 66 -3.43 -8.98 11.01
CA LEU A 66 -2.75 -9.81 10.01
C LEU A 66 -1.44 -10.41 10.55
N ASN A 67 -0.66 -9.62 11.28
CA ASN A 67 0.61 -10.07 11.86
C ASN A 67 0.41 -10.97 13.10
N ASP A 68 -0.71 -10.82 13.81
CA ASP A 68 -1.06 -11.64 14.98
C ASP A 68 -1.60 -13.02 14.54
N GLU A 69 -2.36 -13.09 13.44
CA GLU A 69 -2.99 -14.33 12.94
C GLU A 69 -2.04 -15.18 12.06
N TYR A 70 -1.14 -14.55 11.31
CA TYR A 70 -0.25 -15.23 10.37
C TYR A 70 1.21 -15.03 10.73
N ASP A 71 2.03 -16.09 10.62
CA ASP A 71 3.49 -16.02 10.78
C ASP A 71 4.12 -15.34 9.56
N ILE A 72 4.05 -14.01 9.54
CA ILE A 72 4.60 -13.16 8.49
C ILE A 72 5.69 -12.25 9.00
N ASN A 73 6.64 -11.96 8.11
CA ASN A 73 7.57 -10.85 8.26
C ASN A 73 7.00 -9.63 7.52
N LEU A 74 6.31 -8.74 8.24
CA LEU A 74 5.76 -7.52 7.68
C LEU A 74 6.86 -6.48 7.44
N VAL A 75 6.97 -6.00 6.20
CA VAL A 75 7.92 -4.94 5.82
C VAL A 75 7.14 -3.71 5.35
N PRO A 76 6.82 -2.78 6.25
CA PRO A 76 6.13 -1.56 5.90
C PRO A 76 7.08 -0.57 5.21
N LEU A 77 6.59 0.07 4.15
CA LEU A 77 7.30 1.07 3.36
C LEU A 77 6.37 2.27 3.15
N VAL A 78 6.75 3.41 3.70
CA VAL A 78 6.05 4.68 3.45
C VAL A 78 6.38 5.13 2.03
N VAL A 79 5.36 5.45 1.24
CA VAL A 79 5.48 5.79 -0.18
C VAL A 79 4.85 7.13 -0.50
N GLY A 80 5.26 7.71 -1.63
CA GLY A 80 4.71 8.94 -2.16
C GLY A 80 3.38 8.74 -2.91
N GLN A 81 2.82 9.85 -3.38
CA GLN A 81 1.64 9.85 -4.23
C GLN A 81 1.88 9.08 -5.54
N PRO A 82 0.84 8.45 -6.12
CA PRO A 82 0.94 7.84 -7.43
C PRO A 82 1.30 8.90 -8.50
N PRO A 83 2.04 8.53 -9.57
CA PRO A 83 2.31 9.44 -10.67
C PRO A 83 1.03 9.81 -11.42
N GLU A 84 0.96 11.04 -11.93
CA GLU A 84 -0.20 11.56 -12.69
C GLU A 84 -0.57 10.67 -13.89
N SER A 85 0.43 10.06 -14.54
CA SER A 85 0.23 9.14 -15.66
C SER A 85 -0.59 7.89 -15.30
N SER A 86 -0.69 7.57 -14.01
CA SER A 86 -1.44 6.42 -13.50
C SER A 86 -2.73 6.81 -12.76
N THR A 87 -2.98 8.11 -12.60
CA THR A 87 -4.17 8.65 -11.91
C THR A 87 -4.76 9.79 -12.73
N PRO A 88 -5.60 9.51 -13.74
CA PRO A 88 -6.36 10.55 -14.43
C PRO A 88 -7.25 11.30 -13.45
N GLU A 89 -7.33 12.63 -13.56
CA GLU A 89 -8.09 13.51 -12.66
C GLU A 89 -7.79 13.27 -11.15
N PRO A 90 -6.55 13.51 -10.68
CA PRO A 90 -6.12 13.17 -9.32
C PRO A 90 -7.02 13.72 -8.21
N GLN A 91 -7.53 14.94 -8.37
CA GLN A 91 -8.42 15.57 -7.39
C GLN A 91 -9.77 14.86 -7.29
N MET A 92 -10.41 14.57 -8.42
CA MET A 92 -11.69 13.82 -8.43
C MET A 92 -11.50 12.41 -7.87
N TYR A 93 -10.40 11.75 -8.25
CA TYR A 93 -10.05 10.44 -7.71
C TYR A 93 -9.90 10.47 -6.19
N HIS A 94 -9.21 11.47 -5.66
CA HIS A 94 -9.00 11.60 -4.22
C HIS A 94 -10.29 11.88 -3.46
N GLN A 95 -11.13 12.80 -3.95
CA GLN A 95 -12.44 13.06 -3.36
C GLN A 95 -13.30 11.80 -3.32
N HIS A 96 -13.35 11.09 -4.45
CA HIS A 96 -14.09 9.83 -4.55
C HIS A 96 -13.53 8.75 -3.60
N SER A 97 -12.20 8.61 -3.50
CA SER A 97 -11.60 7.58 -2.65
C SER A 97 -11.88 7.81 -1.17
N VAL A 98 -11.97 9.06 -0.71
CA VAL A 98 -12.32 9.37 0.69
C VAL A 98 -13.77 9.02 0.98
N GLU A 99 -14.69 9.37 0.07
CA GLU A 99 -16.11 9.03 0.19
C GLU A 99 -16.34 7.51 0.17
N ASP A 100 -15.69 6.81 -0.77
CA ASP A 100 -15.79 5.35 -0.90
C ASP A 100 -15.23 4.64 0.34
N ALA A 101 -14.02 5.01 0.78
CA ALA A 101 -13.41 4.46 1.98
C ALA A 101 -14.29 4.66 3.22
N ALA A 102 -14.91 5.84 3.39
CA ALA A 102 -15.81 6.11 4.51
C ALA A 102 -17.09 5.27 4.44
N MET A 103 -17.58 5.01 3.22
CA MET A 103 -18.74 4.17 2.98
C MET A 103 -18.48 2.69 3.28
N ILE A 104 -17.32 2.16 2.86
CA ILE A 104 -17.01 0.74 2.99
C ILE A 104 -16.50 0.35 4.39
N ALA A 105 -15.85 1.26 5.13
CA ALA A 105 -15.21 0.95 6.41
C ALA A 105 -16.10 0.18 7.41
N PRO A 106 -17.39 0.57 7.62
CA PRO A 106 -18.27 -0.15 8.55
C PRO A 106 -18.54 -1.61 8.15
N TYR A 107 -18.54 -1.93 6.86
CA TYR A 107 -18.75 -3.31 6.37
C TYR A 107 -17.56 -4.22 6.66
N PHE A 108 -16.39 -3.65 6.91
CA PHE A 108 -15.18 -4.37 7.33
C PHE A 108 -14.90 -4.24 8.83
N ASN A 109 -15.84 -3.67 9.61
CA ASN A 109 -15.66 -3.34 11.04
C ASN A 109 -14.45 -2.43 11.31
N LEU A 110 -14.16 -1.52 10.38
CA LEU A 110 -13.10 -0.52 10.49
C LEU A 110 -13.69 0.86 10.81
N ASP A 111 -12.92 1.71 11.47
CA ASP A 111 -13.34 3.08 11.77
C ASP A 111 -12.71 4.06 10.78
N PHE A 112 -13.53 4.81 10.05
CA PHE A 112 -13.04 5.89 9.20
C PHE A 112 -14.10 6.97 9.05
N LYS A 113 -13.87 8.11 9.71
CA LYS A 113 -14.78 9.26 9.75
C LYS A 113 -14.01 10.53 9.41
N PRO A 114 -13.66 10.74 8.12
CA PRO A 114 -12.85 11.87 7.71
C PRO A 114 -13.60 13.20 7.94
N LEU A 115 -12.93 14.17 8.56
CA LEU A 115 -13.35 15.58 8.64
C LEU A 115 -12.73 16.44 7.53
N THR A 116 -11.92 15.81 6.69
CA THR A 116 -11.25 16.45 5.58
C THR A 116 -11.03 15.48 4.44
N ASN A 117 -11.11 16.01 3.22
CA ASN A 117 -10.69 15.34 2.00
C ASN A 117 -9.41 15.99 1.43
N GLU A 118 -8.83 16.95 2.17
CA GLU A 118 -7.61 17.64 1.78
C GLU A 118 -6.67 17.70 2.98
N ILE A 119 -5.41 17.36 2.74
CA ILE A 119 -4.36 17.35 3.76
C ILE A 119 -3.21 18.16 3.16
N ASP A 120 -2.74 19.16 3.90
CA ASP A 120 -1.66 20.01 3.43
C ASP A 120 -0.32 19.25 3.39
N ASN A 121 0.60 19.74 2.55
CA ASN A 121 1.88 19.08 2.34
C ASN A 121 2.77 19.05 3.59
N GLU A 122 2.62 20.00 4.54
CA GLU A 122 3.40 19.99 5.77
C GLU A 122 2.94 18.87 6.71
N THR A 123 1.63 18.69 6.84
CA THR A 123 1.02 17.57 7.58
C THR A 123 1.40 16.23 6.96
N ILE A 124 1.37 16.11 5.63
CA ILE A 124 1.82 14.90 4.92
C ILE A 124 3.29 14.59 5.24
N ARG A 125 4.19 15.58 5.14
CA ARG A 125 5.62 15.40 5.42
C ARG A 125 5.87 15.01 6.88
N LEU A 126 5.18 15.63 7.81
CA LEU A 126 5.28 15.31 9.24
C LEU A 126 4.83 13.85 9.49
N ALA A 127 3.70 13.45 8.93
CA ALA A 127 3.20 12.09 9.03
C ALA A 127 4.15 11.05 8.43
N GLN A 128 4.69 11.32 7.24
CA GLN A 128 5.69 10.46 6.60
C GLN A 128 6.92 10.29 7.48
N SER A 129 7.42 11.39 8.05
CA SER A 129 8.60 11.38 8.93
C SER A 129 8.35 10.54 10.19
N ILE A 130 7.18 10.69 10.84
CA ILE A 130 6.81 9.91 12.02
C ILE A 130 6.80 8.42 11.70
N LEU A 131 6.18 8.02 10.57
CA LEU A 131 6.06 6.61 10.20
C LEU A 131 7.39 6.01 9.72
N ILE A 132 8.23 6.77 9.02
CA ILE A 132 9.57 6.29 8.61
C ILE A 132 10.49 6.09 9.81
N ASN A 133 10.41 6.96 10.82
CA ASN A 133 11.17 6.83 12.05
C ASN A 133 10.58 5.78 13.02
N SER A 134 9.38 5.26 12.74
CA SER A 134 8.76 4.26 13.60
C SER A 134 9.45 2.91 13.45
N PRO A 135 9.80 2.23 14.56
CA PRO A 135 10.19 0.83 14.52
C PRO A 135 9.13 -0.02 13.82
N THR A 136 9.54 -1.06 13.11
CA THR A 136 8.63 -1.92 12.34
C THR A 136 7.54 -2.54 13.22
N GLU A 137 7.87 -2.90 14.45
CA GLU A 137 6.96 -3.52 15.42
C GLU A 137 5.84 -2.54 15.87
N LEU A 138 6.14 -1.24 15.87
CA LEU A 138 5.20 -0.18 16.26
C LEU A 138 4.54 0.48 15.04
N PHE A 139 4.93 0.09 13.82
CA PHE A 139 4.46 0.73 12.60
C PHE A 139 2.94 0.63 12.46
N ALA A 140 2.35 -0.54 12.71
CA ALA A 140 0.90 -0.74 12.60
C ALA A 140 0.11 0.22 13.51
N ASP A 141 0.46 0.25 14.79
CA ASP A 141 -0.19 1.12 15.78
C ASP A 141 0.03 2.61 15.46
N ASN A 142 1.24 2.98 15.02
CA ASN A 142 1.54 4.35 14.64
C ASN A 142 0.82 4.77 13.36
N ALA A 143 0.70 3.90 12.35
CA ALA A 143 0.00 4.16 11.11
C ALA A 143 -1.50 4.41 11.33
N VAL A 144 -2.13 3.66 12.25
CA VAL A 144 -3.51 3.90 12.65
C VAL A 144 -3.66 5.28 13.30
N LYS A 145 -2.86 5.58 14.34
CA LYS A 145 -2.92 6.88 15.06
C LYS A 145 -2.62 8.07 14.17
N VAL A 146 -1.57 7.97 13.34
CA VAL A 146 -1.20 9.02 12.39
C VAL A 146 -2.35 9.28 11.41
N GLY A 147 -2.95 8.22 10.86
CA GLY A 147 -4.12 8.37 9.99
C GLY A 147 -5.31 9.01 10.71
N GLU A 148 -5.66 8.57 11.92
CA GLU A 148 -6.73 9.18 12.71
C GLU A 148 -6.52 10.69 12.89
N PHE A 149 -5.30 11.12 13.23
CA PHE A 149 -4.99 12.54 13.42
C PHE A 149 -5.03 13.36 12.14
N ILE A 150 -4.55 12.81 11.03
CA ILE A 150 -4.60 13.47 9.73
C ILE A 150 -6.05 13.66 9.28
N TRP A 151 -6.84 12.58 9.29
CA TRP A 151 -8.20 12.59 8.77
C TRP A 151 -9.18 13.35 9.68
N SER A 152 -8.87 13.50 10.97
CA SER A 152 -9.63 14.34 11.92
C SER A 152 -9.13 15.79 12.03
N LYS A 153 -8.15 16.22 11.23
CA LYS A 153 -7.52 17.55 11.30
C LYS A 153 -6.88 17.87 12.67
N ASN A 154 -6.45 16.86 13.41
CA ASN A 154 -5.82 17.03 14.72
C ASN A 154 -4.29 17.19 14.59
N SER A 155 -3.87 18.34 14.07
CA SER A 155 -2.44 18.64 13.82
C SER A 155 -1.61 18.72 15.11
N ASP A 156 -2.20 19.13 16.23
CA ASP A 156 -1.52 19.19 17.53
C ASP A 156 -1.18 17.78 18.05
N ALA A 157 -2.09 16.82 17.94
CA ALA A 157 -1.83 15.43 18.30
C ALA A 157 -0.75 14.80 17.41
N LEU A 158 -0.77 15.09 16.11
CA LEU A 158 0.26 14.63 15.17
C LEU A 158 1.65 15.22 15.53
N LYS A 159 1.72 16.51 15.86
CA LYS A 159 2.96 17.16 16.32
C LYS A 159 3.48 16.55 17.62
N ASN A 160 2.59 16.17 18.54
CA ASN A 160 2.98 15.53 19.81
C ASN A 160 3.50 14.10 19.64
N MET A 161 3.12 13.37 18.58
CA MET A 161 3.72 12.08 18.25
C MET A 161 5.18 12.20 17.82
N ASN A 162 5.55 13.36 17.27
CA ASN A 162 6.93 13.62 16.91
C ASN A 162 7.71 14.06 18.16
N ALA A 163 8.78 13.34 18.51
CA ALA A 163 9.70 13.83 19.52
C ALA A 163 10.30 15.15 19.01
N LYS A 164 10.36 16.17 19.86
CA LYS A 164 10.71 17.57 19.48
C LYS A 164 12.05 17.72 18.73
N ASP A 165 12.92 16.70 18.76
CA ASP A 165 14.24 16.68 18.13
C ASP A 165 14.40 15.62 17.01
N SER A 166 13.32 15.02 16.51
CA SER A 166 13.37 13.91 15.52
C SER A 166 12.82 14.24 14.13
N LEU A 167 12.77 15.53 13.76
CA LEU A 167 12.47 15.92 12.38
C LEU A 167 13.59 15.42 11.46
N MET A 168 13.24 14.47 10.59
CA MET A 168 14.14 14.05 9.52
C MET A 168 14.49 15.25 8.64
N ASN A 169 15.74 15.32 8.20
CA ASN A 169 16.13 16.24 7.14
C ASN A 169 15.28 15.96 5.89
N GLU A 170 14.87 17.01 5.18
CA GLU A 170 14.07 16.92 3.96
C GLU A 170 14.75 16.07 2.89
N ASP A 171 16.06 16.21 2.71
CA ASP A 171 16.81 15.41 1.74
C ASP A 171 16.73 13.91 2.08
N THR A 172 16.90 13.56 3.35
CA THR A 172 16.82 12.16 3.81
C THR A 172 15.41 11.61 3.66
N LEU A 173 14.37 12.43 3.93
CA LEU A 173 12.98 12.03 3.71
C LEU A 173 12.72 11.74 2.23
N SER A 174 13.15 12.64 1.35
CA SER A 174 12.99 12.48 -0.10
C SER A 174 13.71 11.22 -0.60
N GLU A 175 14.96 10.99 -0.19
CA GLU A 175 15.75 9.81 -0.57
C GLU A 175 15.06 8.49 -0.16
N ILE A 176 14.50 8.42 1.04
CA ILE A 176 13.79 7.23 1.52
C ILE A 176 12.49 7.02 0.73
N LEU A 177 11.71 8.08 0.49
CA LEU A 177 10.49 7.99 -0.29
C LEU A 177 10.76 7.54 -1.73
N GLU A 178 11.78 8.11 -2.40
CA GLU A 178 12.17 7.72 -3.74
C GLU A 178 12.60 6.25 -3.82
N LYS A 179 13.36 5.76 -2.83
CA LYS A 179 13.75 4.35 -2.72
C LYS A 179 12.53 3.44 -2.52
N ASN A 180 11.58 3.85 -1.68
CA ASN A 180 10.37 3.09 -1.41
C ASN A 180 9.44 3.08 -2.64
N ASP A 181 9.32 4.19 -3.35
CA ASP A 181 8.57 4.31 -4.60
C ASP A 181 9.18 3.46 -5.72
N ALA A 182 10.51 3.45 -5.84
CA ALA A 182 11.21 2.57 -6.76
C ALA A 182 10.96 1.09 -6.43
N THR A 183 10.90 0.75 -5.14
CA THR A 183 10.57 -0.61 -4.67
C THR A 183 9.13 -0.96 -5.02
N ARG A 184 8.16 -0.08 -4.72
CA ARG A 184 6.74 -0.23 -5.09
C ARG A 184 6.56 -0.46 -6.59
N LYS A 185 7.23 0.36 -7.41
CA LYS A 185 7.22 0.25 -8.87
C LYS A 185 7.82 -1.07 -9.35
N LYS A 186 8.94 -1.50 -8.78
CA LYS A 186 9.57 -2.79 -9.10
C LYS A 186 8.66 -3.98 -8.76
N MET A 187 7.85 -3.87 -7.72
CA MET A 187 6.84 -4.88 -7.35
C MET A 187 5.59 -4.85 -8.23
N GLY A 188 5.47 -3.86 -9.13
CA GLY A 188 4.41 -3.78 -10.12
C GLY A 188 3.20 -2.97 -9.68
N HIS A 189 3.35 -2.08 -8.70
CA HIS A 189 2.27 -1.17 -8.29
C HIS A 189 2.73 0.29 -8.15
N TYR A 190 1.79 1.17 -7.82
CA TYR A 190 1.94 2.63 -7.84
C TYR A 190 0.99 3.35 -6.87
N PHE A 191 -0.04 2.68 -6.33
CA PHE A 191 -0.92 3.25 -5.29
C PHE A 191 -0.43 2.90 -3.88
N GLY A 192 -0.96 3.60 -2.88
CA GLY A 192 -0.89 3.21 -1.48
C GLY A 192 -1.88 2.10 -1.13
N GLY A 193 -1.77 1.57 0.09
CA GLY A 193 -2.68 0.57 0.62
C GLY A 193 -2.47 -0.80 -0.03
N VAL A 194 -1.23 -1.12 -0.39
CA VAL A 194 -0.90 -2.30 -1.17
C VAL A 194 -0.08 -3.27 -0.35
N PHE A 195 -0.50 -4.53 -0.34
CA PHE A 195 0.29 -5.65 0.13
C PHE A 195 0.94 -6.36 -1.06
N ALA A 196 2.24 -6.61 -1.00
CA ALA A 196 2.95 -7.38 -2.01
C ALA A 196 3.56 -8.64 -1.38
N TYR A 197 3.20 -9.79 -1.94
CA TYR A 197 3.63 -11.10 -1.45
C TYR A 197 3.93 -12.04 -2.61
N GLU A 198 5.17 -12.59 -2.62
CA GLU A 198 5.63 -13.57 -3.61
C GLU A 198 5.24 -13.17 -5.06
N GLY A 199 5.52 -11.90 -5.38
CA GLY A 199 5.37 -11.26 -6.69
C GLY A 199 3.93 -11.05 -7.18
N GLU A 200 2.96 -10.99 -6.28
CA GLU A 200 1.61 -10.47 -6.54
C GLU A 200 1.33 -9.30 -5.61
N CYS A 201 0.49 -8.36 -6.07
CA CYS A 201 0.03 -7.22 -5.28
C CYS A 201 -1.47 -7.35 -4.98
N TYR A 202 -1.85 -7.08 -3.74
CA TYR A 202 -3.21 -7.03 -3.22
C TYR A 202 -3.45 -5.59 -2.77
N TRP A 203 -4.19 -4.86 -3.59
CA TRP A 203 -4.51 -3.47 -3.34
C TRP A 203 -5.79 -3.36 -2.54
N ALA A 204 -5.76 -2.51 -1.50
CA ALA A 204 -6.86 -2.20 -0.60
C ALA A 204 -7.37 -3.42 0.20
N ILE A 205 -8.34 -3.13 1.08
CA ILE A 205 -8.89 -4.09 2.05
C ILE A 205 -9.73 -5.20 1.37
N ASP A 206 -10.32 -4.92 0.22
CA ASP A 206 -11.16 -5.85 -0.55
C ASP A 206 -10.36 -7.04 -1.09
N ARG A 207 -9.05 -6.87 -1.30
CA ARG A 207 -8.16 -7.93 -1.79
C ARG A 207 -7.39 -8.65 -0.70
N LEU A 208 -7.43 -8.18 0.54
CA LEU A 208 -6.74 -8.79 1.66
C LEU A 208 -7.12 -10.28 1.87
N PRO A 209 -8.40 -10.71 1.72
CA PRO A 209 -8.75 -12.13 1.83
C PRO A 209 -8.07 -13.05 0.79
N TYR A 210 -7.59 -12.50 -0.33
CA TYR A 210 -6.81 -13.28 -1.30
C TYR A 210 -5.34 -13.41 -0.91
N LEU A 211 -4.79 -12.45 -0.16
CA LEU A 211 -3.48 -12.58 0.46
C LEU A 211 -3.50 -13.63 1.56
N GLU A 212 -4.48 -13.53 2.47
CA GLU A 212 -4.67 -14.47 3.58
C GLU A 212 -4.70 -15.93 3.11
N LYS A 213 -5.42 -16.22 2.01
CA LYS A 213 -5.46 -17.54 1.37
C LYS A 213 -4.09 -18.09 0.95
N ARG A 214 -3.07 -17.24 0.83
CA ARG A 214 -1.70 -17.62 0.47
C ARG A 214 -0.75 -17.72 1.66
N LEU A 215 -1.20 -17.31 2.85
CA LEU A 215 -0.43 -17.34 4.09
C LEU A 215 -0.75 -18.57 4.94
N HIS A 216 -1.68 -19.42 4.49
CA HIS A 216 -1.97 -20.75 5.06
C HIS A 216 -1.01 -21.83 4.56
#